data_AF-A0A838Q2G3-F1
#
_entry.id   AF-A0A838Q2G3-F1
#
_cell.length_a   1.000
_cell.length_b   1.000
_cell.length_c   1.000
_cell.angle_alpha   90.00
_cell.angle_beta   90.00
_cell.angle_gamma   90.00
#
_symmetry.space_group_name_H-M   'P 1'
#
loop_
_entity.id
_entity.type
_entity.pdbx_description
1 polymer ?
#
loop_
_entity_poly.entity_id
_entity_poly.type
_entity_poly.pdbx_seq_one_letter_code
_entity_poly.pdbx_strand_id
1 'polypeptide(L)'
;MNKGTQTQPTERQLTSSLGQLDATMIVIGSMIGSGIFITSAESARLIGAPGWLLLAWALAGLLTITGALCCAELAAMMPRAGGQYVFLREAYGPLFGFLFGWAIFLVVQTGTIAAVAVAFAKFTGVLVPAIATTNYLIAPIHLGRSYAISLSTEQLVAVAVILLLTWSNTRGLELGKLVQNSFTFAKTAALIGLIVLGLALGWNPTSAARSAFWWNSWANGWRPEVAQPGLAATGTFALLMLFGRAMVGPLFAQSAWNNVTFTGSEVRDPG
;
A
#
# COMPACT_ATOMS: atom_id res chain seq x y z
N MET A 1 -60.07 -12.39 -10.03
CA MET A 1 -58.69 -12.93 -9.86
C MET A 1 -57.72 -11.75 -9.98
N ASN A 2 -57.35 -11.16 -8.83
CA ASN A 2 -56.54 -9.95 -8.76
C ASN A 2 -55.05 -10.36 -8.84
N LYS A 3 -54.36 -10.05 -9.93
CA LYS A 3 -52.92 -10.29 -10.06
C LYS A 3 -52.20 -9.22 -9.25
N GLY A 4 -51.69 -9.60 -8.08
CA GLY A 4 -50.89 -8.73 -7.22
C GLY A 4 -49.70 -8.17 -7.99
N THR A 5 -49.63 -6.85 -8.04
CA THR A 5 -48.49 -6.08 -8.53
C THR A 5 -47.31 -6.38 -7.63
N GLN A 6 -46.40 -7.26 -8.07
CA GLN A 6 -45.11 -7.42 -7.42
C GLN A 6 -44.32 -6.13 -7.63
N THR A 7 -44.20 -5.33 -6.59
CA THR A 7 -43.23 -4.24 -6.51
C THR A 7 -41.83 -4.85 -6.57
N GLN A 8 -41.20 -4.79 -7.74
CA GLN A 8 -39.76 -5.05 -7.87
C GLN A 8 -39.03 -4.09 -6.93
N PRO A 9 -38.03 -4.54 -6.15
CA PRO A 9 -37.24 -3.65 -5.34
C PRO A 9 -36.54 -2.66 -6.26
N THR A 10 -36.79 -1.37 -6.08
CA THR A 10 -36.04 -0.30 -6.74
C THR A 10 -34.57 -0.49 -6.39
N GLU A 11 -33.78 -1.10 -7.28
CA GLU A 11 -32.33 -1.04 -7.19
C GLU A 11 -31.97 0.45 -7.06
N ARG A 12 -31.33 0.82 -5.94
CA ARG A 12 -30.72 2.14 -5.81
C ARG A 12 -29.68 2.26 -6.93
N GLN A 13 -30.07 2.82 -8.06
CA GLN A 13 -29.14 3.22 -9.10
C GLN A 13 -28.21 4.27 -8.48
N LEU A 14 -26.93 3.91 -8.37
CA LEU A 14 -25.88 4.84 -7.98
C LEU A 14 -25.86 5.94 -9.04
N THR A 15 -26.08 7.19 -8.62
CA THR A 15 -26.08 8.34 -9.55
C THR A 15 -24.65 8.60 -10.03
N SER A 16 -24.44 8.58 -11.35
CA SER A 16 -23.16 8.89 -11.99
C SER A 16 -22.81 10.38 -11.83
N SER A 17 -22.17 10.69 -10.70
CA SER A 17 -21.88 12.06 -10.26
C SER A 17 -20.42 12.45 -10.38
N LEU A 18 -19.50 11.48 -10.54
CA LEU A 18 -18.06 11.72 -10.63
C LEU A 18 -17.64 12.01 -12.06
N GLY A 19 -16.97 13.13 -12.31
CA GLY A 19 -16.30 13.38 -13.58
C GLY A 19 -14.98 12.61 -13.71
N GLN A 20 -14.40 12.60 -14.92
CA GLN A 20 -13.08 11.99 -15.17
C GLN A 20 -11.97 12.60 -14.31
N LEU A 21 -12.00 13.93 -14.10
CA LEU A 21 -11.06 14.62 -13.21
C LEU A 21 -11.25 14.21 -11.76
N ASP A 22 -12.50 14.06 -11.29
CA ASP A 22 -12.78 13.62 -9.91
C ASP A 22 -12.28 12.19 -9.69
N ALA A 23 -12.57 11.28 -10.63
CA ALA A 23 -12.07 9.91 -10.60
C ALA A 23 -10.53 9.86 -10.59
N THR A 24 -9.88 10.67 -11.43
CA THR A 24 -8.41 10.77 -11.48
C THR A 24 -7.85 11.28 -10.15
N MET A 25 -8.45 12.33 -9.58
CA MET A 25 -8.02 12.90 -8.31
C MET A 25 -8.21 11.94 -7.13
N ILE A 26 -9.29 11.15 -7.15
CA ILE A 26 -9.51 10.07 -6.17
C ILE A 26 -8.39 9.03 -6.25
N VAL A 27 -8.04 8.59 -7.47
CA VAL A 27 -6.94 7.63 -7.67
C VAL A 27 -5.63 8.20 -7.18
N ILE A 28 -5.24 9.40 -7.62
CA ILE A 28 -3.98 10.06 -7.19
C ILE A 28 -3.94 10.20 -5.67
N GLY A 29 -5.03 10.70 -5.05
CA GLY A 29 -5.11 10.89 -3.59
C GLY A 29 -5.06 9.59 -2.80
N SER A 30 -5.56 8.49 -3.38
CA SER A 30 -5.54 7.15 -2.77
C SER A 30 -4.21 6.42 -2.96
N MET A 31 -3.53 6.59 -4.10
CA MET A 31 -2.24 5.96 -4.41
C MET A 31 -1.09 6.60 -3.62
N ILE A 32 -1.10 7.93 -3.48
CA ILE A 32 -0.07 8.61 -2.67
C ILE A 32 -0.34 8.24 -1.20
N GLY A 33 0.41 7.30 -0.65
CA GLY A 33 0.24 6.81 0.71
C GLY A 33 1.46 6.99 1.60
N SER A 34 1.37 6.48 2.84
CA SER A 34 2.52 6.35 3.74
C SER A 34 3.58 5.36 3.23
N GLY A 35 3.21 4.50 2.27
CA GLY A 35 4.07 3.46 1.70
C GLY A 35 5.41 4.00 1.24
N ILE A 36 5.46 5.16 0.56
CA ILE A 36 6.72 5.73 0.08
C ILE A 36 7.73 6.04 1.20
N PHE A 37 7.25 6.44 2.38
CA PHE A 37 8.10 6.75 3.54
C PHE A 37 8.60 5.49 4.26
N ILE A 38 7.81 4.42 4.22
CA ILE A 38 8.11 3.15 4.90
C ILE A 38 9.00 2.27 4.02
N THR A 39 8.53 2.00 2.81
CA THR A 39 9.07 0.92 1.99
C THR A 39 10.35 1.32 1.27
N SER A 40 10.55 2.61 0.95
CA SER A 40 11.77 3.08 0.29
C SER A 40 13.03 2.75 1.09
N ALA A 41 12.99 2.97 2.41
CA ALA A 41 14.13 2.69 3.28
C ALA A 41 14.38 1.18 3.44
N GLU A 42 13.33 0.37 3.47
CA GLU A 42 13.44 -1.09 3.51
C GLU A 42 14.02 -1.66 2.20
N SER A 43 13.46 -1.26 1.05
CA SER A 43 13.96 -1.65 -0.26
C SER A 43 15.40 -1.20 -0.47
N ALA A 44 15.77 0.01 -0.04
CA ALA A 44 17.14 0.50 -0.11
C ALA A 44 18.13 -0.37 0.66
N ARG A 45 17.77 -0.81 1.88
CA ARG A 45 18.61 -1.73 2.68
C ARG A 45 18.78 -3.10 2.02
N LEU A 46 17.77 -3.58 1.29
CA LEU A 46 17.83 -4.87 0.60
C LEU A 46 18.78 -4.88 -0.59
N ILE A 47 18.86 -3.79 -1.36
CA ILE A 47 19.64 -3.74 -2.63
C ILE A 47 20.92 -2.89 -2.56
N GLY A 48 21.06 -2.01 -1.56
CA GLY A 48 22.32 -1.36 -1.21
C GLY A 48 22.90 -0.33 -2.18
N ALA A 49 22.20 -0.01 -3.28
CA ALA A 49 22.62 1.08 -4.17
C ALA A 49 21.43 1.93 -4.66
N PRO A 50 21.61 3.25 -4.84
CA PRO A 50 20.54 4.14 -5.29
C PRO A 50 19.98 3.77 -6.68
N GLY A 51 20.83 3.36 -7.62
CA GLY A 51 20.40 3.00 -8.98
C GLY A 51 19.45 1.81 -8.99
N TRP A 52 19.75 0.78 -8.18
CA TRP A 52 18.84 -0.37 -8.01
C TRP A 52 17.51 0.03 -7.37
N LEU A 53 17.51 0.96 -6.42
CA LEU A 53 16.27 1.45 -5.81
C LEU A 53 15.39 2.17 -6.84
N LEU A 54 15.96 3.10 -7.60
CA LEU A 54 15.23 3.82 -8.63
C LEU A 54 14.73 2.90 -9.75
N LEU A 55 15.54 1.89 -10.13
CA LEU A 55 15.12 0.87 -11.08
C LEU A 55 13.92 0.06 -10.54
N ALA A 56 13.92 -0.34 -9.27
CA ALA A 56 12.79 -1.03 -8.67
C ALA A 56 11.52 -0.18 -8.68
N TRP A 57 11.64 1.13 -8.39
CA TRP A 57 10.52 2.08 -8.47
C TRP A 57 9.99 2.24 -9.90
N ALA A 58 10.89 2.35 -10.88
CA ALA A 58 10.53 2.49 -12.28
C ALA A 58 9.83 1.22 -12.82
N LEU A 59 10.35 0.04 -12.51
CA LEU A 59 9.74 -1.24 -12.90
C LEU A 59 8.37 -1.44 -12.24
N ALA A 60 8.24 -1.12 -10.95
CA ALA A 60 6.94 -1.16 -10.27
C ALA A 60 5.94 -0.18 -10.91
N GLY A 61 6.40 1.01 -11.32
CA GLY A 61 5.59 1.99 -12.05
C GLY A 61 5.09 1.46 -13.38
N LEU A 62 5.97 0.85 -14.16
CA LEU A 62 5.62 0.24 -15.43
C LEU A 62 4.58 -0.87 -15.24
N LEU A 63 4.80 -1.78 -14.29
CA LEU A 63 3.85 -2.85 -13.96
C LEU A 63 2.48 -2.30 -13.53
N THR A 64 2.48 -1.23 -12.73
CA THR A 64 1.26 -0.58 -12.26
C THR A 64 0.48 0.04 -13.42
N ILE A 65 1.16 0.74 -14.34
CA ILE A 65 0.52 1.32 -15.53
C ILE A 65 -0.05 0.23 -16.43
N THR A 66 0.71 -0.83 -16.70
CA THR A 66 0.22 -1.96 -17.51
C THR A 66 -1.02 -2.61 -16.87
N GLY A 67 -1.00 -2.86 -15.56
CA GLY A 67 -2.15 -3.42 -14.85
C GLY A 67 -3.38 -2.49 -14.85
N ALA A 68 -3.15 -1.18 -14.68
CA ALA A 68 -4.20 -0.18 -14.73
C ALA A 68 -4.87 -0.09 -16.11
N LEU A 69 -4.09 -0.15 -17.19
CA LEU A 69 -4.62 -0.16 -18.56
C LEU A 69 -5.47 -1.40 -18.84
N CYS A 70 -5.01 -2.60 -18.45
CA CYS A 70 -5.80 -3.82 -18.60
C CYS A 70 -7.11 -3.75 -17.79
N CYS A 71 -7.07 -3.21 -16.57
CA CYS A 71 -8.28 -3.05 -15.77
C CYS A 71 -9.22 -1.95 -16.30
N ALA A 72 -8.69 -0.91 -16.94
CA ALA A 72 -9.49 0.12 -17.59
C ALA A 72 -10.28 -0.46 -18.78
N GLU A 73 -9.65 -1.29 -19.61
CA GLU A 73 -10.32 -2.00 -20.71
C GLU A 73 -11.45 -2.90 -20.19
N LEU A 74 -11.18 -3.69 -19.14
CA LEU A 74 -12.21 -4.54 -18.51
C LEU A 74 -13.34 -3.72 -17.86
N ALA A 75 -13.02 -2.58 -17.24
CA ALA A 75 -14.00 -1.70 -16.63
C ALA A 75 -14.91 -1.04 -17.68
N ALA A 76 -14.37 -0.66 -18.85
CA ALA A 76 -15.15 -0.16 -19.96
C ALA A 76 -16.05 -1.24 -20.58
N MET A 77 -15.56 -2.48 -20.68
CA MET A 77 -16.36 -3.62 -21.18
C MET A 77 -17.47 -4.05 -20.21
N MET A 78 -17.26 -3.92 -18.90
CA MET A 78 -18.19 -4.35 -17.85
C MET A 78 -18.40 -3.23 -16.82
N PRO A 79 -19.19 -2.17 -17.14
CA PRO A 79 -19.41 -1.02 -16.26
C PRO A 79 -20.42 -1.34 -15.14
N ARG A 80 -20.13 -2.38 -14.36
CA ARG A 80 -20.91 -2.82 -13.20
C ARG A 80 -20.16 -2.48 -11.92
N ALA A 81 -20.89 -2.09 -10.87
CA ALA A 81 -20.32 -1.94 -9.54
C ALA A 81 -19.75 -3.30 -9.06
N GLY A 82 -18.53 -3.28 -8.51
CA GLY A 82 -17.89 -4.47 -7.93
C GLY A 82 -16.45 -4.75 -8.39
N GLY A 83 -15.92 -3.98 -9.34
CA GLY A 83 -14.50 -3.99 -9.72
C GLY A 83 -13.97 -5.38 -10.10
N GLN A 84 -12.74 -5.68 -9.64
CA GLN A 84 -12.04 -6.93 -9.96
C GLN A 84 -12.82 -8.20 -9.59
N TYR A 85 -13.67 -8.16 -8.55
CA TYR A 85 -14.53 -9.30 -8.20
C TYR A 85 -15.45 -9.69 -9.36
N VAL A 86 -16.06 -8.71 -10.04
CA VAL A 86 -16.95 -8.95 -11.17
C VAL A 86 -16.18 -9.55 -12.35
N PHE A 87 -14.99 -9.04 -12.64
CA PHE A 87 -14.15 -9.52 -13.74
C PHE A 87 -13.77 -10.99 -13.55
N LEU A 88 -13.29 -11.37 -12.35
CA LEU A 88 -12.91 -12.75 -12.06
C LEU A 88 -14.11 -13.68 -12.04
N ARG A 89 -15.26 -13.22 -11.54
CA ARG A 89 -16.50 -13.99 -11.52
C ARG A 89 -17.01 -14.28 -12.92
N GLU A 90 -16.95 -13.30 -13.82
CA GLU A 90 -17.44 -13.46 -15.20
C GLU A 90 -16.48 -14.34 -16.03
N ALA A 91 -15.17 -14.17 -15.85
CA ALA A 91 -14.17 -14.91 -16.62
C ALA A 91 -14.02 -16.38 -16.18
N TYR A 92 -14.09 -16.65 -14.88
CA TYR A 92 -13.75 -17.97 -14.31
C TYR A 92 -14.86 -18.61 -13.47
N GLY A 93 -15.99 -17.91 -13.29
CA GLY A 93 -17.15 -18.40 -12.57
C GLY A 93 -17.18 -18.01 -11.08
N PRO A 94 -18.27 -18.40 -10.36
CA PRO A 94 -18.57 -17.94 -9.00
C PRO A 94 -17.49 -18.25 -7.96
N LEU A 95 -16.81 -19.39 -8.08
CA LEU A 95 -15.78 -19.82 -7.13
C LEU A 95 -14.59 -18.85 -7.11
N PHE A 96 -14.13 -18.40 -8.27
CA PHE A 96 -12.99 -17.48 -8.36
C PHE A 96 -13.34 -16.08 -7.88
N GLY A 97 -14.57 -15.62 -8.14
CA GLY A 97 -15.10 -14.42 -7.51
C GLY A 97 -15.10 -14.55 -5.98
N PHE A 98 -15.59 -15.66 -5.44
CA PHE A 98 -15.60 -15.91 -3.99
C PHE A 98 -14.18 -15.95 -3.39
N LEU A 99 -13.24 -16.68 -4.01
CA LEU A 99 -11.86 -16.75 -3.52
C LEU A 99 -11.17 -15.39 -3.55
N PHE A 100 -11.41 -14.59 -4.59
CA PHE A 100 -10.93 -13.21 -4.64
C PHE A 100 -11.52 -12.37 -3.51
N GLY A 101 -12.84 -12.44 -3.29
CA GLY A 101 -13.52 -11.75 -2.20
C GLY A 101 -13.00 -12.17 -0.82
N TRP A 102 -12.76 -13.46 -0.62
CA TRP A 102 -12.18 -14.00 0.61
C TRP A 102 -10.76 -13.47 0.83
N ALA A 103 -9.91 -13.51 -0.21
CA ALA A 103 -8.52 -13.08 -0.12
C ALA A 103 -8.41 -11.57 0.11
N ILE A 104 -9.16 -10.76 -0.65
CA ILE A 104 -9.13 -9.30 -0.52
C ILE A 104 -9.62 -8.88 0.88
N PHE A 105 -10.67 -9.52 1.40
CA PHE A 105 -11.26 -9.15 2.68
C PHE A 105 -10.45 -9.67 3.88
N LEU A 106 -10.14 -10.97 3.95
CA LEU A 106 -9.53 -11.57 5.14
C LEU A 106 -8.01 -11.51 5.19
N VAL A 107 -7.34 -11.34 4.04
CA VAL A 107 -5.88 -11.37 3.96
C VAL A 107 -5.30 -10.02 3.56
N VAL A 108 -5.73 -9.47 2.43
CA VAL A 108 -5.07 -8.28 1.84
C VAL A 108 -5.44 -7.01 2.60
N GLN A 109 -6.73 -6.71 2.77
CA GLN A 109 -7.17 -5.47 3.42
C GLN A 109 -6.86 -5.46 4.91
N THR A 110 -7.14 -6.57 5.61
CA THR A 110 -6.79 -6.75 7.03
C THR A 110 -5.28 -6.64 7.26
N GLY A 111 -4.48 -7.31 6.43
CA GLY A 111 -3.02 -7.26 6.50
C GLY A 111 -2.48 -5.85 6.24
N THR A 112 -3.05 -5.13 5.28
CA THR A 112 -2.68 -3.75 4.97
C THR A 112 -2.99 -2.80 6.13
N ILE A 113 -4.18 -2.91 6.73
CA ILE A 113 -4.56 -2.13 7.91
C ILE A 113 -3.59 -2.39 9.07
N ALA A 114 -3.28 -3.66 9.33
CA ALA A 114 -2.33 -4.03 10.39
C ALA A 114 -0.92 -3.49 10.12
N ALA A 115 -0.40 -3.64 8.89
CA ALA A 115 0.92 -3.17 8.50
C ALA A 115 1.05 -1.64 8.65
N VAL A 116 0.04 -0.88 8.21
CA VAL A 116 0.03 0.58 8.34
C VAL A 116 -0.08 1.02 9.81
N ALA A 117 -0.88 0.34 10.63
CA ALA A 117 -1.00 0.65 12.06
C ALA A 117 0.30 0.37 12.83
N VAL A 118 0.99 -0.74 12.52
CA VAL A 118 2.31 -1.05 13.08
C VAL A 118 3.34 -0.01 12.65
N ALA A 119 3.35 0.38 11.37
CA ALA A 119 4.24 1.43 10.90
C ALA A 119 3.98 2.78 11.60
N PHE A 120 2.72 3.15 11.82
CA PHE A 120 2.36 4.34 12.59
C PHE A 120 2.89 4.26 14.03
N ALA A 121 2.70 3.13 14.71
CA ALA A 121 3.18 2.93 16.08
C ALA A 121 4.72 3.00 16.14
N LYS A 122 5.42 2.40 15.17
CA LYS A 122 6.88 2.45 15.04
C LYS A 122 7.41 3.86 14.85
N PHE A 123 6.79 4.68 13.99
CA PHE A 123 7.17 6.09 13.84
C PHE A 123 6.86 6.91 15.09
N THR A 124 5.74 6.63 15.76
CA THR A 124 5.41 7.25 17.05
C THR A 124 6.46 6.91 18.11
N GLY A 125 6.98 5.68 18.10
CA GLY A 125 8.07 5.23 18.96
C GLY A 125 9.39 5.98 18.81
N VAL A 126 9.65 6.57 17.62
CA VAL A 126 10.81 7.45 17.41
C VAL A 126 10.66 8.76 18.20
N LEU A 127 9.43 9.25 18.38
CA LEU A 127 9.12 10.48 19.11
C LEU A 127 8.90 10.23 20.61
N VAL A 128 8.29 9.09 20.94
CA VAL A 128 7.93 8.68 22.29
C VAL A 128 8.58 7.33 22.57
N PRO A 129 9.80 7.30 23.15
CA PRO A 129 10.56 6.06 23.38
C PRO A 129 9.86 5.02 24.26
N ALA A 130 8.82 5.41 25.00
CA ALA A 130 7.98 4.48 25.75
C ALA A 130 7.22 3.49 24.85
N ILE A 131 6.98 3.86 23.59
CA ILE A 131 6.36 3.03 22.55
C ILE A 131 7.49 2.37 21.76
N ALA A 132 8.03 1.28 22.31
CA ALA A 132 9.17 0.58 21.72
C ALA A 132 8.82 -0.87 21.39
N THR A 133 9.43 -1.38 20.31
CA THR A 133 9.41 -2.82 19.97
C THR A 133 9.97 -3.69 21.10
N THR A 134 10.89 -3.14 21.90
CA THR A 134 11.61 -3.83 22.97
C THR A 134 10.87 -3.80 24.30
N ASN A 135 9.87 -2.93 24.46
CA ASN A 135 9.10 -2.83 25.69
C ASN A 135 7.88 -3.76 25.62
N TYR A 136 8.05 -4.96 26.17
CA TYR A 136 7.04 -6.02 26.17
C TYR A 136 6.12 -5.96 27.39
N LEU A 137 4.81 -5.89 27.15
CA LEU A 137 3.78 -6.17 28.17
C LEU A 137 3.57 -7.68 28.34
N ILE A 138 3.60 -8.42 27.23
CA ILE A 138 3.58 -9.88 27.21
C ILE A 138 4.82 -10.33 26.46
N ALA A 139 5.71 -11.02 27.18
CA ALA A 139 6.96 -11.53 26.64
C ALA A 139 6.70 -12.55 25.51
N PRO A 140 7.63 -12.71 24.55
CA PRO A 140 7.45 -13.63 23.42
C PRO A 140 7.31 -15.10 23.85
N ILE A 141 6.09 -15.63 23.74
CA ILE A 141 5.78 -17.04 23.91
C ILE A 141 5.98 -17.73 22.56
N HIS A 142 7.01 -18.56 22.45
CA HIS A 142 7.35 -19.23 21.20
C HIS A 142 6.45 -20.45 20.99
N LEU A 143 5.67 -20.47 19.91
CA LEU A 143 4.84 -21.62 19.52
C LEU A 143 5.54 -22.52 18.49
N GLY A 144 6.75 -22.14 18.05
CA GLY A 144 7.59 -22.91 17.14
C GLY A 144 8.92 -22.20 16.85
N ARG A 145 9.72 -22.72 15.91
CA ARG A 145 11.03 -22.13 15.54
C ARG A 145 10.93 -20.73 14.93
N SER A 146 9.80 -20.38 14.33
CA SER A 146 9.64 -19.13 13.55
C SER A 146 8.44 -18.29 13.99
N TYR A 147 7.70 -18.69 15.03
CA TYR A 147 6.48 -17.99 15.43
C TYR A 147 6.44 -17.81 16.95
N ALA A 148 6.28 -16.57 17.38
CA ALA A 148 6.11 -16.19 18.78
C ALA A 148 4.93 -15.23 18.93
N ILE A 149 4.11 -15.45 19.94
CA ILE A 149 3.05 -14.54 20.35
C ILE A 149 3.64 -13.61 21.40
N SER A 150 3.62 -12.32 21.13
CA SER A 150 4.09 -11.27 22.05
C SER A 150 3.14 -10.07 21.99
N LEU A 151 3.18 -9.25 23.02
CA LEU A 151 2.51 -7.95 23.05
C LEU A 151 3.51 -6.89 23.53
N SER A 152 4.04 -6.11 22.60
CA SER A 152 4.82 -4.91 22.88
C SER A 152 3.94 -3.67 22.99
N THR A 153 4.48 -2.61 23.58
CA THR A 153 3.82 -1.29 23.61
C THR A 153 3.54 -0.76 22.20
N GLU A 154 4.41 -1.02 21.23
CA GLU A 154 4.17 -0.71 19.81
C GLU A 154 2.92 -1.43 19.28
N GLN A 155 2.82 -2.74 19.52
CA GLN A 155 1.66 -3.53 19.08
C GLN A 155 0.37 -3.06 19.76
N LEU A 156 0.43 -2.69 21.04
CA LEU A 156 -0.71 -2.13 21.76
C LEU A 156 -1.19 -0.81 21.14
N VAL A 157 -0.27 0.09 20.79
CA VAL A 157 -0.60 1.35 20.11
C VAL A 157 -1.20 1.10 18.73
N ALA A 158 -0.64 0.15 17.96
CA ALA A 158 -1.19 -0.23 16.66
C ALA A 158 -2.65 -0.74 16.80
N VAL A 159 -2.92 -1.61 17.77
CA VAL A 159 -4.28 -2.09 18.07
C VAL A 159 -5.20 -0.95 18.48
N ALA A 160 -4.75 -0.05 19.36
CA ALA A 160 -5.53 1.09 19.82
C ALA A 160 -5.91 2.03 18.66
N VAL A 161 -4.98 2.30 17.75
CA VAL A 161 -5.24 3.12 16.55
C VAL A 161 -6.23 2.46 15.62
N ILE A 162 -6.15 1.14 15.40
CA ILE A 162 -7.14 0.42 14.59
C ILE A 162 -8.52 0.57 15.22
N LEU A 163 -8.67 0.32 16.52
CA LEU A 163 -9.95 0.44 17.22
C LEU A 163 -10.50 1.87 17.17
N LEU A 164 -9.64 2.88 17.33
CA LEU A 164 -10.02 4.30 17.25
C LEU A 164 -10.51 4.66 15.84
N LEU A 165 -9.78 4.26 14.80
CA LEU A 165 -10.16 4.56 13.42
C LEU A 165 -11.42 3.80 13.02
N THR A 166 -11.57 2.54 13.43
CA THR A 166 -12.81 1.79 13.24
C THR A 166 -13.98 2.50 13.92
N TRP A 167 -13.82 2.92 15.17
CA TRP A 167 -14.85 3.67 15.90
C TRP A 167 -15.18 5.02 15.27
N SER A 168 -14.17 5.76 14.77
CA SER A 168 -14.39 7.01 14.04
C SER A 168 -15.15 6.79 12.74
N ASN A 169 -14.81 5.73 12.00
CA ASN A 169 -15.47 5.38 10.75
C ASN A 169 -16.93 4.95 10.94
N THR A 170 -17.31 4.39 12.10
CA THR A 170 -18.71 4.04 12.38
C THR A 170 -19.57 5.22 12.84
N ARG A 171 -18.99 6.38 13.19
CA ARG A 171 -19.70 7.56 13.72
C ARG A 171 -20.19 8.55 12.65
N GLY A 172 -19.76 8.41 11.40
CA GLY A 172 -20.29 9.20 10.28
C GLY A 172 -19.24 9.63 9.25
N LEU A 173 -19.71 9.88 8.03
CA LEU A 173 -18.87 10.18 6.87
C LEU A 173 -18.15 11.55 6.97
N GLU A 174 -18.69 12.51 7.71
CA GLU A 174 -18.09 13.85 7.84
C GLU A 174 -16.76 13.84 8.61
N LEU A 175 -16.69 13.09 9.72
CA LEU A 175 -15.46 12.93 10.48
C LEU A 175 -14.40 12.18 9.66
N GLY A 176 -14.80 11.12 8.97
CA GLY A 176 -13.92 10.37 8.07
C GLY A 176 -13.34 11.25 6.97
N LYS A 177 -14.17 12.12 6.35
CA LYS A 177 -13.71 13.08 5.34
C LYS A 177 -12.70 14.08 5.88
N LEU A 178 -12.92 14.63 7.07
CA LEU A 178 -12.01 15.59 7.68
C LEU A 178 -10.65 14.94 7.99
N VAL A 179 -10.67 13.75 8.59
CA VAL A 179 -9.47 12.96 8.90
C VAL A 179 -8.69 12.63 7.62
N GLN A 180 -9.38 12.09 6.60
CA GLN A 180 -8.78 11.74 5.32
C GLN A 180 -8.14 12.94 4.62
N ASN A 181 -8.85 14.08 4.54
CA ASN A 181 -8.35 15.28 3.89
C ASN A 181 -7.13 15.86 4.61
N SER A 182 -7.17 15.89 5.94
CA SER A 182 -6.05 16.39 6.75
C SER A 182 -4.80 15.54 6.57
N PHE A 183 -4.92 14.21 6.65
CA PHE A 183 -3.80 13.30 6.40
C PHE A 183 -3.31 13.37 4.96
N THR A 184 -4.22 13.57 4.00
CA THR A 184 -3.85 13.67 2.58
C THR A 184 -3.07 14.94 2.28
N PHE A 185 -3.47 16.07 2.86
CA PHE A 185 -2.71 17.30 2.75
C PHE A 185 -1.36 17.18 3.45
N ALA A 186 -1.35 16.70 4.70
CA ALA A 186 -0.14 16.55 5.49
C ALA A 186 0.90 15.64 4.83
N LYS A 187 0.49 14.45 4.34
CA LYS A 187 1.40 13.50 3.66
C LYS A 187 1.96 14.08 2.35
N THR A 188 1.13 14.79 1.58
CA THR A 188 1.54 15.42 0.32
C THR A 188 2.51 16.56 0.57
N ALA A 189 2.22 17.42 1.55
CA ALA A 189 3.10 18.50 1.96
C ALA A 189 4.45 17.97 2.49
N ALA A 190 4.43 16.91 3.30
CA ALA A 190 5.65 16.26 3.77
C ALA A 190 6.49 15.68 2.62
N LEU A 191 5.85 15.09 1.61
CA LEU A 191 6.53 14.57 0.43
C LEU A 191 7.17 15.68 -0.40
N ILE A 192 6.44 16.78 -0.65
CA ILE A 192 6.99 17.96 -1.34
C ILE A 192 8.17 18.54 -0.55
N GLY A 193 8.03 18.68 0.77
CA GLY A 193 9.11 19.13 1.65
C GLY A 193 10.34 18.23 1.58
N LEU A 194 10.15 16.91 1.57
CA LEU A 194 11.23 15.94 1.43
C LEU A 194 11.95 16.08 0.08
N ILE A 195 11.21 16.29 -1.01
CA ILE A 195 11.80 16.52 -2.35
C ILE A 195 12.62 17.80 -2.36
N VAL A 196 12.07 18.91 -1.86
CA VAL A 196 12.75 20.21 -1.83
C VAL A 196 14.02 20.14 -0.97
N LEU A 197 13.93 19.58 0.25
CA LEU A 197 15.09 19.41 1.13
C LEU A 197 16.13 18.47 0.53
N GLY A 198 15.69 17.37 -0.08
CA GLY A 198 16.57 16.40 -0.73
C GLY A 198 17.34 17.01 -1.90
N LEU A 199 16.70 17.84 -2.72
CA LEU A 199 17.37 18.55 -3.82
C LEU A 199 18.28 19.67 -3.31
N ALA A 200 17.82 20.46 -2.35
CA ALA A 200 18.60 21.59 -1.81
C ALA A 200 19.87 21.13 -1.06
N LEU A 201 19.76 20.11 -0.20
CA LEU A 201 20.88 19.57 0.58
C LEU A 201 21.70 18.53 -0.19
N GLY A 202 21.06 17.79 -1.12
CA GLY A 202 21.69 16.75 -1.92
C GLY A 202 22.55 17.29 -3.07
N TRP A 203 22.37 18.54 -3.47
CA TRP A 203 23.17 19.19 -4.53
C TRP A 203 24.54 19.68 -4.03
N ASN A 204 25.26 18.83 -3.29
CA ASN A 204 26.61 19.11 -2.81
C ASN A 204 27.55 17.97 -3.27
N PRO A 205 28.79 18.24 -3.71
CA PRO A 205 29.79 17.20 -3.98
C PRO A 205 29.97 16.15 -2.87
N THR A 206 29.75 16.51 -1.60
CA THR A 206 29.88 15.57 -0.46
C THR A 206 28.61 14.79 -0.13
N SER A 207 27.53 14.96 -0.91
CA SER A 207 26.26 14.28 -0.61
C SER A 207 26.36 12.78 -0.88
N ALA A 208 25.64 11.99 -0.07
CA ALA A 208 25.56 10.54 -0.24
C ALA A 208 25.08 10.15 -1.65
N ALA A 209 24.24 10.97 -2.29
CA ALA A 209 23.77 10.75 -3.64
C ALA A 209 24.89 10.84 -4.70
N ARG A 210 25.92 11.66 -4.47
CA ARG A 210 27.07 11.81 -5.38
C ARG A 210 28.27 10.94 -5.01
N SER A 211 28.44 10.64 -3.73
CA SER A 211 29.53 9.78 -3.26
C SER A 211 29.22 8.29 -3.36
N ALA A 212 27.94 7.89 -3.46
CA ALA A 212 27.56 6.50 -3.60
C ALA A 212 27.87 5.94 -4.99
N PHE A 213 28.25 4.68 -5.04
CA PHE A 213 28.32 3.92 -6.28
C PHE A 213 26.90 3.52 -6.70
N TRP A 214 26.41 4.07 -7.81
CA TRP A 214 25.00 3.95 -8.19
C TRP A 214 24.56 2.52 -8.52
N TRP A 215 25.45 1.72 -9.08
CA TRP A 215 25.16 0.36 -9.56
C TRP A 215 25.98 -0.72 -8.85
N ASN A 216 26.93 -0.34 -8.01
CA ASN A 216 27.79 -1.28 -7.29
C ASN A 216 27.47 -1.24 -5.79
N SER A 217 26.58 -2.13 -5.37
CA SER A 217 26.16 -2.25 -3.97
C SER A 217 27.31 -2.64 -3.05
N TRP A 218 28.21 -3.53 -3.48
CA TRP A 218 29.37 -3.96 -2.68
C TRP A 218 30.32 -2.81 -2.39
N ALA A 219 30.51 -1.90 -3.36
CA ALA A 219 31.34 -0.71 -3.17
C ALA A 219 30.72 0.29 -2.18
N ASN A 220 29.41 0.22 -1.94
CA ASN A 220 28.72 0.94 -0.87
C ASN A 220 28.73 0.20 0.48
N GLY A 221 29.47 -0.91 0.61
CA GLY A 221 29.54 -1.72 1.83
C GLY A 221 28.35 -2.66 2.04
N TRP A 222 27.49 -2.84 1.04
CA TRP A 222 26.37 -3.78 1.10
C TRP A 222 26.86 -5.23 1.03
N ARG A 223 26.20 -6.10 1.79
CA ARG A 223 26.45 -7.54 1.82
C ARG A 223 25.14 -8.32 1.87
N PRO A 224 24.95 -9.40 1.07
CA PRO A 224 23.72 -10.17 1.06
C PRO A 224 23.32 -10.72 2.43
N GLU A 225 24.30 -11.13 3.24
CA GLU A 225 24.07 -11.77 4.54
C GLU A 225 23.53 -10.78 5.58
N VAL A 226 23.91 -9.50 5.46
CA VAL A 226 23.40 -8.40 6.30
C VAL A 226 22.01 -7.98 5.83
N ALA A 227 21.80 -7.95 4.51
CA ALA A 227 20.52 -7.58 3.92
C ALA A 227 19.41 -8.62 4.16
N GLN A 228 19.77 -9.91 4.17
CA GLN A 228 18.86 -11.02 4.47
C GLN A 228 19.61 -12.13 5.20
N PRO A 229 19.53 -12.18 6.54
CA PRO A 229 20.11 -13.25 7.32
C PRO A 229 19.58 -14.62 6.86
N GLY A 230 20.50 -15.58 6.66
CA GLY A 230 20.16 -16.94 6.23
C GLY A 230 20.00 -17.11 4.71
N LEU A 231 20.25 -16.08 3.90
CA LEU A 231 20.31 -16.24 2.45
C LEU A 231 21.60 -16.99 2.05
N ALA A 232 21.44 -18.20 1.50
CA ALA A 232 22.57 -19.00 1.03
C ALA A 232 23.14 -18.54 -0.33
N ALA A 233 22.35 -17.79 -1.10
CA ALA A 233 22.77 -17.24 -2.38
C ALA A 233 23.85 -16.15 -2.17
N THR A 234 24.88 -16.15 -3.00
CA THR A 234 25.97 -15.14 -2.96
C THR A 234 26.10 -14.43 -4.31
N GLY A 235 26.89 -13.34 -4.32
CA GLY A 235 27.21 -12.59 -5.54
C GLY A 235 25.99 -12.00 -6.24
N THR A 236 26.07 -11.85 -7.57
CA THR A 236 25.04 -11.22 -8.40
C THR A 236 23.68 -11.92 -8.29
N PHE A 237 23.65 -13.24 -8.13
CA PHE A 237 22.40 -13.98 -7.97
C PHE A 237 21.66 -13.58 -6.68
N ALA A 238 22.39 -13.39 -5.58
CA ALA A 238 21.82 -12.88 -4.33
C ALA A 238 21.23 -11.48 -4.51
N LEU A 239 21.93 -10.61 -5.23
CA LEU A 239 21.44 -9.26 -5.53
C LEU A 239 20.14 -9.29 -6.35
N LEU A 240 20.02 -10.18 -7.34
CA LEU A 240 18.78 -10.34 -8.13
C LEU A 240 17.61 -10.85 -7.27
N MET A 241 17.85 -11.82 -6.40
CA MET A 241 16.82 -12.30 -5.47
C MET A 241 16.36 -11.18 -4.52
N LEU A 242 17.32 -10.42 -3.98
CA LEU A 242 17.03 -9.31 -3.08
C LEU A 242 16.41 -8.11 -3.79
N PHE A 243 16.71 -7.92 -5.08
CA PHE A 243 16.00 -6.98 -5.94
C PHE A 243 14.54 -7.36 -6.09
N GLY A 244 14.25 -8.64 -6.41
CA GLY A 244 12.87 -9.15 -6.48
C GLY A 244 12.11 -8.94 -5.16
N ARG A 245 12.75 -9.19 -4.02
CA ARG A 245 12.17 -8.89 -2.70
C ARG A 245 11.98 -7.39 -2.48
N ALA A 246 12.93 -6.56 -2.89
CA ALA A 246 12.85 -5.12 -2.75
C ALA A 246 11.72 -4.49 -3.58
N MET A 247 11.28 -5.13 -4.67
CA MET A 247 10.13 -4.68 -5.46
C MET A 247 8.79 -4.73 -4.70
N VAL A 248 8.68 -5.55 -3.66
CA VAL A 248 7.47 -5.61 -2.81
C VAL A 248 7.15 -4.22 -2.24
N GLY A 249 8.17 -3.45 -1.86
CA GLY A 249 8.03 -2.12 -1.30
C GLY A 249 7.40 -1.09 -2.25
N PRO A 250 8.00 -0.84 -3.43
CA PRO A 250 7.43 0.03 -4.45
C PRO A 250 6.05 -0.43 -4.95
N LEU A 251 5.84 -1.74 -5.17
CA LEU A 251 4.53 -2.27 -5.59
C LEU A 251 3.45 -2.02 -4.54
N PHE A 252 3.77 -2.19 -3.25
CA PHE A 252 2.87 -1.84 -2.17
C PHE A 252 2.58 -0.33 -2.14
N ALA A 253 3.60 0.51 -2.28
CA ALA A 253 3.46 1.95 -2.23
C ALA A 253 2.70 2.55 -3.43
N GLN A 254 2.65 1.83 -4.56
CA GLN A 254 1.91 2.22 -5.76
C GLN A 254 0.56 1.50 -5.88
N SER A 255 0.10 0.81 -4.84
CA SER A 255 -1.25 0.19 -4.82
C SER A 255 -2.36 1.26 -4.83
N ALA A 256 -3.62 0.84 -4.93
CA ALA A 256 -4.83 1.66 -5.04
C ALA A 256 -5.23 2.14 -6.44
N TRP A 257 -4.41 1.88 -7.47
CA TRP A 257 -4.78 2.16 -8.87
C TRP A 257 -6.06 1.43 -9.31
N ASN A 258 -6.35 0.27 -8.74
CA ASN A 258 -7.55 -0.52 -9.03
C ASN A 258 -8.82 0.00 -8.32
N ASN A 259 -8.71 0.96 -7.40
CA ASN A 259 -9.87 1.44 -6.63
C ASN A 259 -10.94 2.08 -7.51
N VAL A 260 -10.55 2.72 -8.62
CA VAL A 260 -11.49 3.32 -9.59
C VAL A 260 -12.41 2.28 -10.23
N THR A 261 -11.98 1.01 -10.31
CA THR A 261 -12.81 -0.07 -10.88
C THR A 261 -14.03 -0.36 -10.01
N PHE A 262 -13.98 -0.07 -8.70
CA PHE A 262 -15.12 -0.25 -7.80
C PHE A 262 -16.14 0.88 -7.94
N THR A 263 -15.70 2.07 -8.36
CA THR A 263 -16.55 3.25 -8.58
C THR A 263 -17.02 3.37 -10.03
N GLY A 264 -16.82 2.36 -10.87
CA GLY A 264 -17.10 2.44 -12.31
C GLY A 264 -18.55 2.84 -12.66
N SER A 265 -19.53 2.44 -11.84
CA SER A 265 -20.94 2.84 -12.03
C SER A 265 -21.24 4.30 -11.62
N GLU A 266 -20.33 4.96 -10.91
CA GLU A 266 -20.48 6.34 -10.41
C GLU A 266 -19.74 7.37 -11.29
N VAL A 267 -18.89 6.91 -12.22
CA VAL A 267 -18.14 7.76 -13.14
C VAL A 267 -18.99 8.09 -14.37
N ARG A 268 -19.03 9.36 -14.74
CA ARG A 268 -19.63 9.83 -16.00
C ARG A 268 -18.69 9.48 -17.16
N ASP A 269 -19.24 8.77 -18.15
CA ASP A 269 -18.55 8.35 -19.38
C ASP A 269 -17.31 7.46 -19.12
N PRO A 270 -17.52 6.20 -18.70
CA PRO A 270 -16.45 5.30 -18.28
C PRO A 270 -15.62 4.70 -19.43
N GLY A 271 -15.92 4.98 -20.70
CA GLY A 271 -15.21 4.43 -21.87
C GLY A 271 -15.54 5.13 -23.18
#